data_AF-A0A1L9REH6-F1
#
_entry.id   AF-A0A1L9REH6-F1
#
_cell.length_a   1.000
_cell.length_b   1.000
_cell.length_c   1.000
_cell.angle_alpha   90.00
_cell.angle_beta   90.00
_cell.angle_gamma   90.00
#
_symmetry.space_group_name_H-M   'P 1'
#
loop_
_entity.id
_entity.type
_entity.pdbx_description
1 polymer ?
#
loop_
_entity_poly.entity_id
_entity_poly.type
_entity_poly.pdbx_seq_one_letter_code
_entity_poly.pdbx_strand_id
1 'polypeptide(L)'
;MSKLLAVVGATGTQGHSVIDAALKDGKYRIRSITRNPSSEKATALSALGVEVVQADLDDEASLIKALEARAERIYKYISITI
;
A
#
# COMPACT_ATOMS: atom_id res chain seq x y z
N MET A 1 2.06 -19.91 -3.18
CA MET A 1 1.27 -18.68 -3.34
C MET A 1 2.07 -17.50 -2.80
N SER A 2 2.23 -16.42 -3.56
CA SER A 2 2.91 -15.20 -3.10
C SER A 2 2.00 -14.39 -2.17
N LYS A 3 2.48 -14.02 -0.99
CA LYS A 3 1.68 -13.28 0.02
C LYS A 3 1.43 -11.84 -0.44
N LEU A 4 0.25 -11.30 -0.17
CA LEU A 4 -0.07 -9.90 -0.47
C LEU A 4 0.36 -9.00 0.71
N LEU A 5 1.15 -7.98 0.43
CA LEU A 5 1.51 -6.90 1.36
C LEU A 5 0.72 -5.65 0.97
N ALA A 6 -0.33 -5.34 1.73
CA ALA A 6 -1.08 -4.08 1.59
C ALA A 6 -0.44 -2.99 2.47
N VAL A 7 -0.04 -1.87 1.86
CA VAL A 7 0.62 -0.73 2.51
C VAL A 7 -0.27 0.50 2.35
N VAL A 8 -0.80 0.98 3.46
CA VAL A 8 -1.48 2.28 3.51
C VAL A 8 -0.44 3.38 3.75
N GLY A 9 -0.57 4.54 3.10
CA GLY A 9 0.41 5.62 3.26
C GLY A 9 1.74 5.34 2.55
N ALA A 10 1.71 4.47 1.55
CA ALA A 10 2.83 4.10 0.69
C ALA A 10 3.58 5.29 0.04
N THR A 11 2.91 6.41 -0.16
CA THR A 11 3.50 7.64 -0.74
C THR A 11 4.26 8.49 0.30
N GLY A 12 4.16 8.16 1.59
CA GLY A 12 4.95 8.77 2.66
C GLY A 12 6.33 8.12 2.79
N THR A 13 7.27 8.80 3.44
CA THR A 13 8.67 8.34 3.60
C THR A 13 8.77 6.93 4.19
N GLN A 14 7.94 6.61 5.17
CA GLN A 14 7.97 5.31 5.84
C GLN A 14 7.34 4.21 4.97
N GLY A 15 6.17 4.49 4.39
CA GLY A 15 5.49 3.55 3.49
C GLY A 15 6.37 3.19 2.29
N HIS A 16 7.10 4.18 1.77
CA HIS A 16 8.05 3.96 0.67
C HIS A 16 9.19 3.02 1.08
N SER A 17 9.79 3.21 2.27
CA SER A 17 10.84 2.32 2.80
C SER A 17 10.37 0.87 2.95
N VAL A 18 9.13 0.66 3.40
CA VAL A 18 8.52 -0.67 3.52
C VAL A 18 8.35 -1.33 2.15
N ILE A 19 7.85 -0.59 1.16
CA ILE A 19 7.70 -1.09 -0.21
C ILE A 19 9.06 -1.45 -0.80
N ASP A 20 10.04 -0.57 -0.63
CA ASP A 20 11.38 -0.76 -1.18
C ASP A 20 12.05 -2.01 -0.61
N ALA A 21 11.89 -2.26 0.70
CA ALA A 21 12.35 -3.48 1.36
C ALA A 21 11.59 -4.73 0.86
N ALA A 22 10.27 -4.63 0.68
CA ALA A 22 9.46 -5.75 0.21
C ALA A 22 9.72 -6.11 -1.26
N LEU A 23 10.00 -5.11 -2.11
CA LEU A 23 10.41 -5.31 -3.51
C LEU A 23 11.74 -6.05 -3.57
N LYS A 24 12.71 -5.68 -2.72
CA LYS A 24 14.01 -6.36 -2.61
C LYS A 24 13.90 -7.80 -2.13
N ASP A 25 12.97 -8.09 -1.20
CA ASP A 25 12.74 -9.46 -0.72
C ASP A 25 12.09 -10.35 -1.79
N GLY A 26 11.27 -9.78 -2.69
CA GLY A 26 10.67 -10.48 -3.83
C GLY A 26 9.63 -11.55 -3.46
N LYS A 27 9.35 -11.75 -2.17
CA LYS A 27 8.40 -12.78 -1.67
C LYS A 27 6.94 -12.32 -1.70
N TYR A 28 6.71 -11.02 -1.84
CA TYR A 28 5.40 -10.40 -1.70
C TYR A 28 4.91 -9.80 -3.02
N ARG A 29 3.61 -9.94 -3.27
CA ARG A 29 2.90 -8.99 -4.15
C ARG A 29 2.57 -7.78 -3.31
N ILE A 30 2.82 -6.58 -3.81
CA ILE A 30 2.68 -5.36 -3.03
C ILE A 30 1.49 -4.57 -3.57
N ARG A 31 0.65 -4.08 -2.66
CA ARG A 31 -0.45 -3.17 -2.95
C ARG A 31 -0.31 -1.90 -2.14
N SER A 32 -0.19 -0.77 -2.82
CA SER A 32 -0.19 0.57 -2.26
C SER A 32 -1.61 1.11 -2.20
N ILE A 33 -2.08 1.46 -1.01
CA ILE A 33 -3.38 2.09 -0.79
C ILE A 33 -3.16 3.59 -0.59
N THR A 34 -3.77 4.41 -1.45
CA THR A 34 -3.63 5.86 -1.46
C THR A 34 -4.96 6.53 -1.77
N ARG A 35 -5.17 7.77 -1.31
CA ARG A 35 -6.33 8.58 -1.72
C ARG A 35 -6.20 9.11 -3.15
N ASN A 36 -4.96 9.25 -3.65
CA ASN A 36 -4.68 9.78 -4.98
C ASN A 36 -3.72 8.83 -5.76
N PRO A 37 -4.26 7.91 -6.57
CA PRO A 37 -3.47 6.97 -7.37
C PRO A 37 -2.72 7.65 -8.52
N SER A 38 -3.13 8.85 -8.93
CA SER A 38 -2.51 9.61 -10.02
C SER A 38 -1.38 10.54 -9.57
N SER A 39 -1.06 10.57 -8.26
CA SER A 39 0.07 11.35 -7.76
C SER A 39 1.39 10.81 -8.29
N GLU A 40 2.38 11.68 -8.50
CA GLU A 40 3.69 11.31 -9.04
C GLU A 40 4.33 10.13 -8.27
N LYS A 41 4.23 10.15 -6.93
CA LYS A 41 4.73 9.07 -6.08
C LYS A 41 3.98 7.76 -6.28
N ALA A 42 2.66 7.80 -6.47
CA ALA A 42 1.87 6.61 -6.72
C ALA A 42 2.18 6.03 -8.12
N THR A 43 2.32 6.89 -9.13
CA THR A 43 2.74 6.49 -10.47
C THR A 43 4.13 5.85 -10.46
N ALA A 44 5.08 6.41 -9.69
CA ALA A 44 6.41 5.82 -9.52
C ALA A 44 6.35 4.42 -8.91
N LEU A 45 5.52 4.21 -7.88
CA LEU A 45 5.29 2.88 -7.30
C LEU A 45 4.68 1.91 -8.31
N SER A 46 3.70 2.37 -9.12
CA SER A 46 3.11 1.55 -10.17
C SER A 46 4.13 1.11 -11.21
N ALA A 47 5.09 1.98 -11.57
CA ALA A 47 6.16 1.66 -12.50
C ALA A 47 7.12 0.58 -11.96
N LEU A 48 7.20 0.43 -10.64
CA LEU A 48 7.97 -0.62 -9.96
C LEU A 48 7.20 -1.95 -9.83
N GLY A 49 6.02 -2.07 -10.45
CA GLY A 49 5.18 -3.27 -10.38
C GLY A 49 4.34 -3.38 -9.11
N VAL A 50 4.21 -2.30 -8.34
CA VAL A 50 3.31 -2.24 -7.18
C VAL A 50 1.89 -1.95 -7.65
N GLU A 51 0.91 -2.70 -7.16
CA GLU A 51 -0.49 -2.43 -7.44
C GLU A 51 -0.95 -1.19 -6.66
N VAL A 52 -1.42 -0.15 -7.34
CA VAL A 52 -1.91 1.06 -6.67
C VAL A 52 -3.43 1.04 -6.66
N VAL A 53 -4.02 1.10 -5.47
CA VAL A 53 -5.48 1.10 -5.28
C VAL A 53 -5.90 2.37 -4.56
N GLN A 54 -6.98 2.97 -5.05
CA GLN A 54 -7.59 4.12 -4.39
C GLN A 54 -8.44 3.66 -3.20
N ALA A 55 -8.18 4.22 -2.01
CA ALA A 55 -9.08 4.12 -0.86
C ALA A 55 -8.91 5.32 0.06
N ASP A 56 -9.96 5.63 0.81
CA ASP A 56 -9.94 6.59 1.90
C ASP A 56 -9.97 5.87 3.24
N LEU A 57 -9.15 6.34 4.19
CA LEU A 57 -9.11 5.75 5.53
C LEU A 57 -10.35 6.08 6.37
N ASP A 58 -11.04 7.16 6.00
CA ASP A 58 -12.27 7.59 6.65
C ASP A 58 -13.53 6.96 6.00
N ASP A 59 -13.37 6.21 4.91
CA ASP A 59 -14.43 5.43 4.25
C ASP A 59 -14.15 3.93 4.39
N GLU A 60 -14.79 3.32 5.38
CA GLU A 60 -14.70 1.89 5.67
C GLU A 60 -15.02 1.01 4.46
N ALA A 61 -16.03 1.37 3.65
CA ALA A 61 -16.41 0.59 2.47
C ALA A 61 -15.32 0.65 1.39
N SER A 62 -14.64 1.79 1.26
CA SER A 62 -13.49 1.91 0.35
C SER A 62 -12.30 1.08 0.82
N LEU A 63 -12.04 1.01 2.13
CA LEU A 63 -10.98 0.17 2.72
C LEU A 63 -11.27 -1.30 2.52
N ILE A 64 -12.51 -1.73 2.79
CA ILE A 64 -12.94 -3.11 2.60
C ILE A 64 -12.68 -3.51 1.15
N LYS A 65 -13.13 -2.73 0.17
CA LYS A 65 -12.87 -3.01 -1.26
C LYS A 65 -11.37 -3.07 -1.60
N ALA A 66 -10.57 -2.16 -1.03
CA ALA A 66 -9.13 -2.13 -1.28
C ALA A 66 -8.37 -3.32 -0.65
N LEU A 67 -8.93 -3.90 0.41
CA LEU A 67 -8.35 -5.01 1.18
C LEU A 67 -8.94 -6.39 0.85
N GLU A 68 -10.17 -6.45 0.31
CA GLU A 68 -10.94 -7.67 0.03
C GLU A 68 -10.30 -8.59 -1.00
N ALA A 69 -9.31 -8.12 -1.77
CA ALA A 69 -8.67 -8.94 -2.79
C ALA A 69 -7.67 -10.00 -2.23
N ARG A 70 -7.83 -10.49 -0.99
CA ARG A 70 -6.93 -11.41 -0.25
C ARG A 70 -5.72 -10.75 0.43
N ALA A 71 -5.92 -9.78 1.32
CA ALA A 71 -4.85 -9.35 2.23
C ALA A 71 -4.75 -10.30 3.45
N GLU A 72 -3.74 -11.18 3.49
CA GLU A 72 -3.46 -12.04 4.66
C GLU A 72 -2.81 -11.27 5.83
N ARG A 73 -2.19 -10.11 5.56
CA ARG A 73 -1.58 -9.23 6.58
C ARG A 73 -1.71 -7.76 6.18
N ILE A 74 -2.27 -6.97 7.09
CA ILE A 74 -2.44 -5.52 6.93
C ILE A 74 -1.46 -4.83 7.88
N TYR A 75 -0.51 -4.08 7.34
CA TYR A 75 0.30 -3.17 8.15
C TYR A 75 -0.40 -1.80 8.16
N LYS A 76 -1.13 -1.52 9.25
CA LYS A 76 -1.69 -0.19 9.51
C LYS A 76 -0.64 0.62 10.28
N TYR A 77 -0.04 1.61 9.62
CA TYR A 77 0.78 2.59 10.32
C TYR A 77 -0.09 3.80 10.69
N ILE A 78 -0.48 3.91 11.96
CA ILE A 78 -1.03 5.14 12.55
C ILE A 78 0.15 5.87 13.17
N SER A 79 0.46 7.05 12.64
CA SER A 79 1.37 8.00 13.30
C SER A 79 0.67 8.53 14.56
N ILE A 80 1.09 8.09 15.75
CA ILE A 80 0.97 8.93 16.95
C ILE A 80 2.15 9.89 16.90
N THR A 81 1.85 11.15 16.63
CA THR A 81 2.74 12.26 16.98
C THR A 81 2.68 12.41 18.50
N ILE A 82 3.82 12.28 19.16
CA ILE A 82 4.04 12.85 20.50
C ILE A 82 4.90 14.09 20.32
#